data_AF-A0A534MBY9-F1
#
_entry.id   AF-A0A534MBY9-F1
#
_cell.length_a   1.000
_cell.length_b   1.000
_cell.length_c   1.000
_cell.angle_alpha   90.00
_cell.angle_beta   90.00
_cell.angle_gamma   90.00
#
_symmetry.space_group_name_H-M   'P 1'
#
loop_
_entity.id
_entity.type
_entity.pdbx_description
1 polymer ?
#
loop_
_entity_poly.entity_id
_entity_poly.type
_entity_poly.pdbx_seq_one_letter_code
_entity_poly.pdbx_strand_id
1 'polypeptide(L)' 'MRDRRVADRVQKFPESVIREMTRIAVLHGAVNLAQGYPDFEPPPE' A
#
# COMPACT_ATOMS: atom_id res chain seq x y z
N MET A 1 9.17 -16.17 13.40
CA MET A 1 8.20 -16.40 14.49
C MET A 1 6.79 -16.39 13.90
N ARG A 2 5.90 -17.31 14.31
CA ARG A 2 4.48 -17.29 13.94
C ARG A 2 3.70 -16.49 14.99
N ASP A 3 2.81 -15.61 14.56
CA ASP A 3 1.91 -14.86 15.44
C ASP A 3 0.63 -15.66 15.67
N ARG A 4 0.43 -16.12 16.91
CA ARG A 4 -0.74 -16.93 17.30
C ARG A 4 -2.09 -16.21 17.07
N ARG A 5 -2.09 -14.88 16.93
CA ARG A 5 -3.29 -14.08 16.69
C ARG A 5 -3.71 -14.08 15.21
N VAL A 6 -2.85 -14.53 14.30
CA VAL A 6 -3.05 -14.48 12.85
C VAL A 6 -3.16 -15.90 12.28
N ALA A 7 -4.10 -16.11 11.35
CA ALA A 7 -4.29 -17.42 10.73
C ALA A 7 -3.05 -17.90 9.96
N ASP A 8 -2.68 -19.17 10.11
CA ASP A 8 -1.44 -19.72 9.53
C ASP A 8 -1.29 -19.52 8.02
N ARG A 9 -2.40 -19.57 7.28
CA ARG A 9 -2.42 -19.39 5.82
C ARG A 9 -1.99 -17.99 5.39
N VAL A 10 -2.29 -16.96 6.20
CA VAL A 10 -2.03 -15.57 5.81
C VAL A 10 -0.65 -15.08 6.25
N GLN A 11 -0.03 -15.74 7.24
CA GLN A 11 1.30 -15.37 7.75
C GLN A 11 2.43 -15.52 6.72
N LYS A 12 2.18 -16.17 5.58
CA LYS A 12 3.13 -16.32 4.48
C LYS A 12 3.12 -15.13 3.52
N PHE A 13 2.12 -14.26 3.60
CA PHE A 13 2.02 -13.08 2.73
C PHE A 13 2.64 -11.87 3.45
N PRO A 14 3.84 -11.44 3.03
CA PRO A 14 4.45 -10.22 3.56
C PRO A 14 3.72 -8.96 3.04
N GLU A 15 4.19 -7.79 3.46
CA GLU A 15 3.76 -6.53 2.85
C GLU A 15 4.05 -6.54 1.34
N SER A 16 3.11 -5.99 0.55
CA SER A 16 3.30 -5.82 -0.89
C SER A 16 4.34 -4.74 -1.17
N VAL A 17 5.22 -4.99 -2.14
CA VAL A 17 6.23 -4.03 -2.61
C VAL A 17 5.60 -2.69 -3.01
N ILE A 18 4.41 -2.71 -3.64
CA ILE A 18 3.70 -1.48 -4.03
C ILE A 18 3.39 -0.62 -2.80
N ARG A 19 2.94 -1.25 -1.72
CA ARG A 19 2.61 -0.57 -0.47
C ARG A 19 3.85 -0.05 0.25
N GLU A 20 4.94 -0.82 0.23
CA GLU A 20 6.23 -0.38 0.75
C GLU A 20 6.74 0.87 0.02
N MET A 21 6.72 0.86 -1.33
CA MET A 21 7.15 2.00 -2.14
C MET A 21 6.28 3.24 -1.91
N THR A 22 4.96 3.07 -1.81
CA THR A 22 4.05 4.18 -1.47
C THR A 22 4.40 4.78 -0.10
N ARG A 23 4.73 3.97 0.91
CA ARG A 23 5.14 4.47 2.24
C ARG A 23 6.43 5.29 2.16
N ILE A 24 7.42 4.83 1.39
CA ILE A 24 8.68 5.55 1.17
C ILE A 24 8.41 6.88 0.47
N ALA A 25 7.58 6.89 -0.58
CA ALA A 25 7.23 8.12 -1.29
C ALA A 25 6.58 9.17 -0.36
N VAL A 26 5.62 8.74 0.48
CA VAL A 26 5.00 9.60 1.49
C VAL A 26 6.01 10.13 2.51
N LEU A 27 6.90 9.27 3.01
CA LEU A 27 7.92 9.65 4.00
C LEU A 27 8.84 10.75 3.50
N HIS A 28 9.17 10.74 2.21
CA HIS A 28 10.10 11.68 1.59
C HIS A 28 9.40 12.82 0.83
N GLY A 29 8.06 12.90 0.84
CA GLY A 29 7.31 13.88 0.06
C GLY A 29 7.56 13.76 -1.45
N ALA A 30 7.85 12.55 -1.95
CA ALA A 30 8.10 12.29 -3.36
C ALA A 30 6.79 12.24 -4.16
N VAL A 31 6.89 12.53 -5.47
CA VAL A 31 5.75 12.41 -6.39
C VAL A 31 5.54 10.93 -6.77
N ASN A 32 4.35 10.39 -6.47
CA ASN A 32 4.01 9.00 -6.77
C ASN A 32 3.28 8.87 -8.11
N LEU A 33 4.01 8.54 -9.18
CA LEU A 33 3.44 8.30 -10.52
C LEU A 33 2.95 6.85 -10.74
N ALA A 34 3.14 5.96 -9.76
CA ALA A 34 2.68 4.57 -9.83
C ALA A 34 1.24 4.40 -9.31
N GLN A 35 0.61 5.49 -8.88
CA GLN A 35 -0.73 5.48 -8.31
C GLN A 35 -1.78 5.07 -9.37
N GLY A 36 -2.57 4.04 -9.04
CA GLY A 36 -3.60 3.50 -9.95
C GLY A 36 -4.96 4.21 -9.87
N TYR A 37 -5.03 5.41 -9.27
CA TYR A 37 -6.27 6.18 -9.12
C TYR A 37 -6.03 7.68 -9.35
N PRO A 38 -7.06 8.42 -9.82
CA PRO A 38 -6.97 9.85 -10.06
C PRO A 38 -6.56 10.66 -8.82
N ASP A 39 -5.83 11.74 -9.04
CA ASP A 39 -5.49 12.78 -8.04
C ASP A 39 -6.49 13.95 -8.04
N PHE A 40 -7.63 13.78 -8.72
CA PHE A 40 -8.71 14.76 -8.83
C PHE A 40 -10.06 14.16 -8.43
N GLU A 41 -10.99 15.02 -8.03
CA GLU A 41 -12.36 14.64 -7.66
C GLU A 41 -13.12 14.05 -8.86
N PRO A 42 -14.03 13.09 -8.65
CA PRO A 42 -14.91 12.61 -9.71
C PRO A 42 -15.81 13.74 -10.26
N PRO A 43 -16.32 13.61 -11.48
CA PRO A 43 -17.25 14.59 -12.04
C PRO A 43 -18.55 14.68 -11.21
N PRO A 44 -19.23 15.84 -11.19
CA PRO A 44 -20.56 15.96 -10.59
C PRO A 44 -21.58 15.08 -11.34
N GLU A 45 -22.61 14.64 -10.63
CA GLU A 45 -23.76 13.89 -11.18
C GLU A 45 -24.56 14.71 -12.20
#